data_AF-A0A4Y1PXR7-F1
#
_entry.id   AF-A0A4Y1PXR7-F1
#
_cell.length_a   1.000
_cell.length_b   1.000
_cell.length_c   1.000
_cell.angle_alpha   90.00
_cell.angle_beta   90.00
_cell.angle_gamma   90.00
#
_symmetry.space_group_name_H-M   'P 1'
#
loop_
_entity.id
_entity.type
_entity.pdbx_description
1 polymer ?
#
loop_
_entity_poly.entity_id
_entity_poly.type
_entity_poly.pdbx_seq_one_letter_code
_entity_poly.pdbx_strand_id
1 'polypeptide(L)'
;LGYAPDGQTIATGGDDGKLKVWSVHSGFCFVTFSEHTAPVMDVSFAKQGSVLFSASLDGTVRAYDLVRYRNFRTFTSPSPVQFSALAVDPSGEVVAAGSTDSFEIFM
;
A
#
# COMPACT_ATOMS: atom_id res chain seq x y z
N LEU A 1 -0.17 -7.94 -4.43
CA LEU A 1 0.56 -8.59 -3.30
C LEU A 1 2.01 -8.20 -3.40
N GLY A 2 2.74 -8.12 -2.29
CA GLY A 2 4.17 -7.76 -2.31
C GLY A 2 4.95 -8.53 -1.25
N TYR A 3 6.21 -8.86 -1.55
CA TYR A 3 7.19 -9.34 -0.58
C TYR A 3 8.02 -8.15 -0.09
N ALA A 4 8.26 -8.10 1.21
CA ALA A 4 9.25 -7.19 1.75
C ALA A 4 10.66 -7.63 1.33
N PRO A 5 11.64 -6.70 1.28
CA PRO A 5 13.03 -7.03 0.92
C PRO A 5 13.71 -8.04 1.84
N ASP A 6 13.20 -8.22 3.07
CA ASP A 6 13.70 -9.21 4.03
C ASP A 6 13.37 -10.67 3.63
N GLY A 7 12.43 -10.86 2.70
CA GLY A 7 11.91 -12.18 2.30
C GLY A 7 11.11 -12.90 3.39
N GLN A 8 10.84 -12.25 4.52
CA GLN A 8 10.15 -12.82 5.69
C GLN A 8 8.74 -12.27 5.86
N THR A 9 8.44 -11.14 5.21
CA THR A 9 7.15 -10.44 5.33
C THR A 9 6.45 -10.34 3.98
N ILE A 10 5.14 -10.61 3.95
CA ILE A 10 4.26 -10.39 2.78
C ILE A 10 3.19 -9.38 3.14
N ALA A 11 2.80 -8.53 2.18
CA ALA A 11 1.59 -7.73 2.23
C ALA A 11 0.60 -8.11 1.13
N THR A 12 -0.68 -8.10 1.46
CA THR A 12 -1.78 -8.36 0.52
C THR A 12 -2.87 -7.31 0.70
N GLY A 13 -3.30 -6.71 -0.41
CA GLY A 13 -4.58 -6.00 -0.49
C GLY A 13 -5.71 -6.95 -0.85
N GLY A 14 -6.92 -6.68 -0.37
CA GLY A 14 -8.12 -7.46 -0.69
C GLY A 14 -9.28 -6.60 -1.20
N ASP A 15 -10.25 -7.27 -1.81
CA ASP A 15 -11.51 -6.65 -2.29
C ASP A 15 -12.38 -6.10 -1.16
N ASP A 16 -12.16 -6.59 0.08
CA ASP A 16 -12.83 -6.11 1.27
C ASP A 16 -12.22 -4.81 1.84
N GLY A 17 -11.32 -4.17 1.09
CA GLY A 17 -10.61 -2.96 1.50
C GLY A 17 -9.58 -3.20 2.60
N LYS A 18 -9.26 -4.45 2.94
CA LYS A 18 -8.25 -4.72 3.97
C LYS A 18 -6.87 -4.87 3.35
N LEU A 19 -5.89 -4.28 4.03
CA LEU A 19 -4.47 -4.49 3.79
C LEU A 19 -3.92 -5.35 4.93
N LYS A 20 -3.47 -6.56 4.61
CA LYS A 20 -2.98 -7.54 5.58
C LYS A 20 -1.48 -7.75 5.44
N VAL A 21 -0.81 -7.97 6.57
CA VAL A 21 0.63 -8.26 6.63
C VAL A 21 0.86 -9.59 7.32
N TRP A 22 1.71 -10.42 6.73
CA TRP A 22 1.86 -11.84 7.05
C TRP A 22 3.32 -12.21 7.27
N SER A 23 3.58 -13.12 8.20
CA SER A 23 4.86 -13.78 8.30
C SER A 23 4.93 -14.91 7.28
N VAL A 24 5.97 -14.92 6.44
CA VAL A 24 6.20 -15.99 5.45
C VAL A 24 6.38 -17.35 6.14
N HIS A 25 7.13 -17.37 7.25
CA HIS A 25 7.48 -18.61 7.92
C HIS A 25 6.29 -19.27 8.64
N SER A 26 5.49 -18.49 9.37
CA SER A 26 4.38 -19.05 10.16
C SER A 26 3.04 -19.01 9.43
N GLY A 27 2.91 -18.23 8.35
CA GLY A 27 1.63 -17.96 7.69
C GLY A 27 0.68 -17.09 8.52
N PHE A 28 1.12 -16.57 9.67
CA PHE A 28 0.27 -15.78 10.55
C PHE A 28 0.11 -14.34 10.05
N CYS A 29 -1.14 -13.88 9.98
CA CYS A 29 -1.50 -12.48 9.75
C CYS A 29 -1.32 -11.70 11.05
N PHE A 30 -0.24 -10.93 11.17
CA PHE A 30 0.03 -10.18 12.40
C PHE A 30 -0.46 -8.74 12.36
N VAL A 31 -0.86 -8.22 11.19
CA VAL A 31 -1.47 -6.88 11.05
C VAL A 31 -2.61 -6.92 10.04
N THR A 32 -3.66 -6.16 10.32
CA THR A 32 -4.72 -5.85 9.35
C THR A 32 -5.07 -4.37 9.46
N PHE A 33 -4.79 -3.62 8.41
CA PHE A 33 -5.26 -2.25 8.21
C PHE A 33 -6.61 -2.31 7.49
N SER A 34 -7.58 -1.53 7.96
CA SER A 34 -8.98 -1.56 7.49
C SER A 34 -9.49 -0.17 7.14
N GLU A 35 -8.57 0.78 6.92
CA GLU A 35 -8.91 2.16 6.62
C GLU A 35 -9.47 2.32 5.19
N HIS A 36 -9.16 1.41 4.24
CA HIS A 36 -9.63 1.52 2.85
C HIS A 36 -11.09 1.14 2.77
N THR A 37 -11.88 1.96 2.09
CA THR A 37 -13.34 1.79 1.99
C THR A 37 -13.76 1.07 0.71
N ALA A 38 -12.80 0.71 -0.14
CA ALA A 38 -12.98 -0.03 -1.38
C ALA A 38 -11.75 -0.94 -1.63
N PRO A 39 -11.78 -1.83 -2.66
CA PRO A 39 -10.70 -2.77 -2.93
C PRO A 39 -9.30 -2.16 -2.94
N VAL A 40 -8.34 -2.87 -2.36
CA VAL A 40 -6.91 -2.52 -2.43
C VAL A 40 -6.31 -3.27 -3.61
N MET A 41 -5.96 -2.54 -4.66
CA MET A 41 -5.55 -3.10 -5.94
C MET A 41 -4.06 -3.44 -6.00
N ASP A 42 -3.24 -2.64 -5.32
CA ASP A 42 -1.79 -2.80 -5.37
C ASP A 42 -1.12 -2.41 -4.05
N VAL A 43 0.05 -2.98 -3.79
CA VAL A 43 0.85 -2.75 -2.58
C VAL A 43 2.33 -2.75 -2.91
N SER A 44 3.11 -1.88 -2.27
CA SER A 44 4.55 -1.80 -2.50
C SER A 44 5.32 -1.48 -1.22
N PHE A 45 6.41 -2.21 -0.97
CA PHE A 45 7.31 -1.96 0.16
C PHE A 45 8.39 -0.93 -0.22
N ALA A 46 8.75 -0.09 0.74
CA ALA A 46 9.86 0.85 0.64
C ALA A 46 10.64 0.91 1.96
N LYS A 47 11.75 1.68 1.99
CA LYS A 47 12.60 1.87 3.18
C LYS A 47 12.99 0.55 3.84
N GLN A 48 13.52 -0.37 3.04
CA GLN A 48 13.92 -1.72 3.47
C GLN A 48 12.80 -2.51 4.17
N GLY A 49 11.55 -2.33 3.72
CA GLY A 49 10.40 -3.03 4.25
C GLY A 49 9.76 -2.38 5.48
N SER A 50 10.29 -1.26 5.97
CA SER A 50 9.69 -0.55 7.12
C SER A 50 8.47 0.30 6.76
N VAL A 51 8.28 0.61 5.48
CA VAL A 51 7.12 1.34 4.96
C VAL A 51 6.40 0.51 3.91
N LEU A 52 5.08 0.48 4.01
CA LEU A 52 4.20 -0.17 3.05
C LEU A 52 3.26 0.87 2.45
N PHE A 53 3.15 0.89 1.13
CA PHE A 53 2.19 1.69 0.42
C PHE A 53 1.08 0.80 -0.15
N SER A 54 -0.12 1.35 -0.28
CA SER A 54 -1.25 0.70 -0.96
C SER A 54 -2.00 1.69 -1.86
N ALA A 55 -2.48 1.19 -3.00
CA ALA A 55 -3.37 1.90 -3.91
C ALA A 55 -4.77 1.25 -3.91
N SER A 56 -5.82 2.08 -3.89
CA SER A 56 -7.19 1.59 -3.78
C SER A 56 -8.15 2.28 -4.75
N LEU A 57 -9.23 1.57 -5.06
CA LEU A 57 -10.38 2.09 -5.78
C LEU A 57 -11.21 3.09 -4.96
N ASP A 58 -10.88 3.32 -3.68
CA ASP A 58 -11.47 4.41 -2.89
C ASP A 58 -10.87 5.78 -3.22
N GLY A 59 -9.95 5.82 -4.20
CA GLY A 59 -9.32 7.03 -4.70
C GLY A 59 -8.17 7.52 -3.85
N THR A 60 -7.66 6.67 -2.94
CA THR A 60 -6.52 7.00 -2.11
C THR A 60 -5.33 6.09 -2.34
N VAL A 61 -4.15 6.68 -2.20
CA VAL A 61 -2.93 5.93 -1.88
C VAL A 61 -2.64 6.14 -0.41
N ARG A 62 -2.14 5.12 0.29
CA ARG A 62 -1.85 5.20 1.72
C ARG A 62 -0.47 4.67 2.04
N ALA A 63 0.18 5.28 3.03
CA ALA A 63 1.48 4.86 3.55
C ALA A 63 1.37 4.43 5.03
N TYR A 64 1.95 3.28 5.32
CA TYR A 64 1.89 2.62 6.62
C TYR A 64 3.30 2.43 7.17
N ASP A 65 3.47 2.77 8.45
CA ASP A 65 4.68 2.49 9.23
C ASP A 65 4.54 1.08 9.80
N LEU A 66 5.43 0.17 9.42
CA LEU A 66 5.42 -1.23 9.89
C LEU A 66 6.24 -1.46 11.16
N VAL A 67 6.84 -0.41 11.74
CA VAL A 67 7.41 -0.43 13.09
C VAL A 67 6.34 -0.06 14.12
N ARG A 68 5.48 0.92 13.79
CA ARG A 68 4.40 1.41 14.67
C ARG A 68 3.03 0.89 14.31
N TYR A 69 2.91 0.16 13.21
CA TYR A 69 1.67 -0.41 12.68
C TYR A 69 0.54 0.62 12.59
N ARG A 70 0.79 1.72 11.89
CA ARG A 70 -0.21 2.77 11.66
C ARG A 70 -0.13 3.33 10.25
N ASN A 71 -1.27 3.75 9.70
CA ASN A 71 -1.27 4.72 8.61
C ASN A 71 -0.65 6.04 9.11
N PHE A 72 0.28 6.61 8.36
CA PHE A 72 0.86 7.92 8.69
C PHE A 72 0.69 8.95 7.58
N ARG A 73 0.27 8.54 6.38
CA ARG A 73 -0.02 9.44 5.27
C ARG A 73 -1.12 8.83 4.39
N THR A 74 -2.04 9.67 3.97
CA THR A 74 -3.04 9.38 2.93
C THR A 74 -2.85 10.43 1.83
N PHE A 75 -2.75 9.96 0.59
CA PHE A 75 -2.62 10.78 -0.61
C PHE A 75 -3.94 10.75 -1.37
N THR A 76 -4.33 11.89 -1.90
CA THR A 76 -5.63 12.11 -2.55
C THR A 76 -5.45 12.96 -3.79
N SER A 77 -6.24 12.68 -4.81
CA SER A 77 -6.36 13.54 -5.98
C SER A 77 -7.37 14.67 -5.73
N PRO A 78 -7.20 15.87 -6.33
CA PRO A 78 -8.21 16.93 -6.33
C PRO A 78 -9.50 16.54 -7.07
N SER A 79 -9.43 15.55 -7.95
CA SER A 79 -10.56 15.00 -8.70
C SER A 79 -10.87 13.57 -8.29
N PRO A 80 -12.12 13.09 -8.44
CA PRO A 80 -12.42 11.67 -8.24
C PRO A 80 -11.55 10.80 -9.15
N VAL A 81 -10.80 9.86 -8.55
CA VAL A 81 -9.92 8.92 -9.25
C VAL A 81 -10.01 7.56 -8.57
N GLN A 82 -9.61 6.51 -9.26
CA GLN A 82 -9.45 5.17 -8.69
C GLN A 82 -8.05 4.68 -9.03
N PHE A 83 -7.24 4.37 -8.02
CA PHE A 83 -5.88 3.90 -8.26
C PHE A 83 -5.85 2.39 -8.33
N SER A 84 -5.34 1.88 -9.45
CA SER A 84 -5.26 0.45 -9.75
C SER A 84 -3.83 -0.09 -9.83
N ALA A 85 -2.84 0.79 -9.91
CA ALA A 85 -1.42 0.42 -9.97
C ALA A 85 -0.56 1.38 -9.16
N LEU A 86 0.54 0.88 -8.62
CA LEU A 86 1.46 1.65 -7.77
C LEU A 86 2.92 1.32 -8.11
N ALA A 87 3.76 2.35 -8.23
CA ALA A 87 5.21 2.22 -8.25
C ALA A 87 5.82 3.15 -7.20
N VAL A 88 6.72 2.62 -6.38
CA VAL A 88 7.36 3.36 -5.29
C VAL A 88 8.87 3.18 -5.42
N ASP A 89 9.61 4.28 -5.28
CA ASP A 89 11.06 4.21 -5.26
C ASP A 89 11.56 3.55 -3.93
N PRO A 90 12.77 2.96 -3.88
CA PRO A 90 13.26 2.29 -2.67
C PRO A 90 13.32 3.18 -1.42
N SER A 91 13.50 4.50 -1.58
CA SER A 91 13.49 5.46 -0.48
C SER A 91 12.07 5.76 0.02
N GLY A 92 11.03 5.51 -0.78
CA GLY A 92 9.65 5.82 -0.44
C GLY A 92 9.32 7.31 -0.43
N GLU A 93 10.16 8.13 -1.09
CA GLU A 93 9.93 9.56 -1.26
C GLU A 93 9.10 9.84 -2.51
N VAL A 94 9.25 9.04 -3.56
CA VAL A 94 8.50 9.18 -4.81
C VAL A 94 7.56 8.01 -5.00
N VAL A 95 6.28 8.32 -5.19
CA VAL A 95 5.20 7.36 -5.42
C VAL A 95 4.45 7.74 -6.68
N ALA A 96 4.42 6.87 -7.67
CA ALA A 96 3.57 7.01 -8.85
C ALA A 96 2.35 6.08 -8.71
N ALA A 97 1.16 6.62 -8.91
CA ALA A 97 -0.10 5.87 -8.82
C ALA A 97 -0.90 6.04 -10.12
N GLY A 98 -1.27 4.92 -10.74
CA GLY A 98 -2.00 4.90 -12.01
C GLY A 98 -3.48 4.61 -11.83
N SER A 99 -4.31 5.24 -12.65
CA SER A 99 -5.71 4.88 -12.90
C SER A 99 -5.88 4.38 -14.34
N THR A 100 -7.13 4.11 -14.74
CA THR A 100 -7.47 3.77 -16.14
C THR A 100 -7.17 4.90 -17.13
N ASP A 101 -7.29 6.15 -16.68
CA ASP A 101 -7.33 7.36 -17.53
C ASP A 101 -6.25 8.41 -17.20
N SER A 102 -5.57 8.27 -16.06
CA SER A 102 -4.60 9.24 -15.56
C SER A 102 -3.58 8.58 -14.64
N PHE A 103 -2.63 9.37 -14.16
CA PHE A 103 -1.70 8.98 -13.11
C PHE A 103 -1.34 10.20 -12.26
N GLU A 104 -0.91 9.95 -11.02
CA GLU A 104 -0.39 10.97 -10.12
C GLU A 104 1.02 10.59 -9.64
N ILE A 105 1.86 11.59 -9.40
CA ILE A 105 3.17 11.43 -8.77
C ILE A 105 3.14 12.21 -7.46
N PHE A 106 3.33 11.52 -6.36
CA PHE A 106 3.45 12.09 -5.02
C PHE A 106 4.91 12.15 -4.59
N MET A 107 5.28 13.25 -3.95
CA MET A 107 6.59 13.53 -3.36
C MET A 107 6.47 13.91 -1.87
#